data_AF-A0A0F5HU64-F1
#
_entry.id   AF-A0A0F5HU64-F1
#
_cell.length_a   1.000
_cell.length_b   1.000
_cell.length_c   1.000
_cell.angle_alpha   90.00
_cell.angle_beta   90.00
_cell.angle_gamma   90.00
#
_symmetry.space_group_name_H-M   'P 1'
#
loop_
_entity.id
_entity.type
_entity.pdbx_description
1 polymer ?
#
loop_
_entity_poly.entity_id
_entity_poly.type
_entity_poly.pdbx_seq_one_letter_code
_entity_poly.pdbx_strand_id
1 'polypeptide(L)' 'MENNNYFAEMMKSPMPREKKKSATSAYIDNLLNEILFNQERQKLMKSIDQALDEGNRKSFIELSSKLNELEKKFKA' A
#
# COMPACT_ATOMS: atom_id res chain seq x y z
N MET A 1 44.13 -11.92 31.33
CA MET A 1 43.94 -12.36 29.94
C MET A 1 42.58 -11.83 29.51
N GLU A 2 42.56 -10.94 28.51
CA GLU A 2 41.35 -10.27 28.05
C GLU A 2 40.39 -11.26 27.38
N ASN A 3 39.10 -11.06 27.66
CA ASN A 3 38.03 -12.00 27.40
C ASN A 3 37.67 -12.02 25.90
N ASN A 4 38.35 -12.86 25.12
CA ASN A 4 38.12 -13.05 23.68
C ASN A 4 36.78 -13.73 23.32
N ASN A 5 35.86 -13.89 24.27
CA ASN A 5 34.58 -14.57 24.05
C ASN A 5 33.46 -13.65 23.54
N TYR A 6 33.70 -12.36 23.36
CA TYR A 6 32.68 -11.39 22.90
C TYR A 6 32.00 -11.83 21.59
N PHE A 7 32.77 -12.30 20.60
CA PHE A 7 32.23 -12.79 19.33
C PHE A 7 31.44 -14.10 19.49
N ALA A 8 31.86 -14.98 20.41
CA ALA A 8 31.16 -16.24 20.69
C ALA A 8 29.86 -16.02 21.46
N GLU A 9 29.80 -15.02 22.33
CA GLU A 9 28.57 -14.59 23.04
C GLU A 9 27.58 -13.90 22.09
N MET A 10 28.07 -13.08 21.16
CA MET A 10 27.22 -12.43 20.16
C MET A 10 26.51 -13.44 19.25
N MET A 11 27.17 -14.56 18.92
CA MET A 11 26.61 -15.65 18.11
C MET A 11 25.65 -16.57 18.89
N LYS A 12 25.61 -16.49 20.23
CA LYS A 12 24.65 -17.21 21.08
C LYS A 12 23.31 -16.48 21.22
N SER A 13 23.26 -15.19 20.91
CA SER A 13 22.00 -14.48 20.77
C SER A 13 21.23 -15.05 19.58
N PRO A 14 19.94 -15.43 19.71
CA PRO A 14 19.16 -15.84 18.57
C PRO A 14 19.08 -14.63 17.62
N MET A 15 19.84 -14.66 16.52
CA MET A 15 19.72 -13.65 15.48
C MET A 15 18.23 -13.57 15.10
N PRO A 16 17.61 -12.38 15.12
CA PRO A 16 16.25 -12.22 14.64
C PRO A 16 16.26 -12.67 13.18
N ARG A 17 15.71 -13.85 12.92
CA ARG A 17 15.51 -14.31 11.55
C ARG A 17 14.53 -13.32 10.94
N GLU A 18 15.00 -12.50 10.00
CA GLU A 18 14.11 -11.75 9.14
C GLU A 18 13.09 -12.75 8.59
N LYS A 19 11.83 -12.60 9.00
CA LYS A 19 10.76 -13.45 8.51
C LYS A 19 10.61 -13.10 7.04
N LYS A 20 11.25 -13.86 6.15
CA LYS A 20 10.98 -13.80 4.72
C LYS A 20 9.47 -13.86 4.57
N LYS A 21 8.87 -12.80 4.03
CA LYS A 21 7.45 -12.80 3.69
C LYS A 21 7.20 -14.07 2.88
N SER A 22 6.35 -14.97 3.39
CA SER A 22 5.97 -16.14 2.63
C SER A 22 5.28 -15.67 1.34
N ALA A 23 5.37 -16.46 0.27
CA ALA A 23 4.63 -16.16 -0.97
C ALA A 23 3.14 -15.89 -0.68
N THR A 24 2.55 -16.59 0.30
CA THR A 24 1.20 -16.36 0.79
C THR A 24 1.00 -14.96 1.36
N SER A 25 1.91 -14.46 2.20
CA SER A 25 1.80 -13.11 2.76
C SER A 25 1.91 -12.02 1.70
N ALA A 26 2.81 -12.19 0.70
CA ALA A 26 2.90 -11.26 -0.42
C ALA A 26 1.63 -11.27 -1.29
N TYR A 27 1.02 -12.45 -1.49
CA TYR A 27 -0.24 -12.58 -2.21
C TYR A 27 -1.40 -11.90 -1.47
N ILE A 28 -1.49 -12.07 -0.16
CA ILE A 28 -2.49 -11.42 0.69
C ILE A 28 -2.35 -9.89 0.60
N ASP A 29 -1.13 -9.37 0.71
CA ASP A 29 -0.86 -7.94 0.62
C ASP A 29 -1.32 -7.37 -0.75
N ASN A 30 -1.00 -8.07 -1.85
CA ASN A 30 -1.44 -7.67 -3.19
C ASN A 30 -2.97 -7.70 -3.33
N LEU A 31 -3.63 -8.76 -2.86
CA LEU A 31 -5.09 -8.86 -2.89
C LEU A 31 -5.75 -7.73 -2.10
N LEU A 32 -5.23 -7.41 -0.91
CA LEU A 32 -5.73 -6.29 -0.11
C LEU A 32 -5.54 -4.96 -0.85
N ASN A 33 -4.39 -4.74 -1.48
CA ASN A 33 -4.13 -3.55 -2.28
C ASN A 33 -5.10 -3.43 -3.46
N GLU A 34 -5.40 -4.53 -4.16
CA GLU A 34 -6.39 -4.55 -5.24
C GLU A 34 -7.80 -4.21 -4.74
N ILE A 35 -8.20 -4.77 -3.60
CA ILE A 35 -9.50 -4.49 -2.98
C ILE A 35 -9.61 -3.01 -2.63
N LEU A 36 -8.58 -2.46 -1.97
CA LEU A 36 -8.55 -1.04 -1.57
C LEU A 36 -8.61 -0.13 -2.79
N PHE A 37 -7.82 -0.43 -3.82
CA PHE A 37 -7.82 0.32 -5.08
C PHE A 37 -9.22 0.34 -5.71
N ASN A 38 -9.84 -0.83 -5.84
CA ASN A 38 -11.16 -0.96 -6.46
C ASN A 38 -12.22 -0.19 -5.67
N GLN A 39 -12.19 -0.26 -4.34
CA GLN A 39 -13.12 0.49 -3.49
C GLN A 39 -12.96 2.00 -3.64
N GLU A 40 -11.73 2.50 -3.60
CA GLU A 40 -11.46 3.94 -3.70
C GLU A 40 -11.79 4.47 -5.10
N ARG A 41 -11.45 3.72 -6.14
CA ARG A 41 -11.81 4.02 -7.53
C ARG A 41 -13.32 4.10 -7.72
N GLN A 42 -14.07 3.13 -7.19
CA GLN A 42 -15.54 3.15 -7.28
C GLN A 42 -16.16 4.35 -6.55
N LYS A 43 -15.62 4.74 -5.39
CA LYS A 43 -16.08 5.93 -4.66
C LYS A 43 -15.85 7.19 -5.47
N LEU A 44 -14.65 7.37 -6.03
CA LEU A 44 -14.33 8.53 -6.85
C LEU A 44 -15.21 8.61 -8.09
N MET A 45 -15.41 7.50 -8.80
CA MET A 45 -16.31 7.47 -9.97
C MET A 45 -17.73 7.89 -9.60
N LYS A 46 -18.31 7.34 -8.52
CA LYS A 46 -19.64 7.74 -8.07
C LYS A 46 -19.74 9.23 -7.74
N SER A 47 -18.72 9.80 -7.10
CA SER A 47 -18.70 11.23 -6.79
C SER A 47 -18.51 12.10 -8.04
N ILE A 48 -17.78 11.61 -9.05
CA ILE A 48 -17.64 12.28 -10.35
C ILE A 48 -18.98 12.31 -11.06
N ASP A 49 -19.69 11.17 -11.12
CA ASP A 49 -21.03 11.07 -11.72
C ASP A 49 -22.00 12.02 -11.03
N GLN A 50 -22.01 12.04 -9.69
CA GLN A 50 -22.82 12.99 -8.93
C GLN A 50 -22.45 14.46 -9.23
N ALA A 51 -21.17 14.79 -9.35
CA ALA A 51 -20.75 16.15 -9.69
C ALA A 51 -21.18 16.55 -11.12
N LEU A 52 -21.29 15.60 -12.04
CA LEU A 52 -21.83 15.82 -13.38
C LEU A 52 -23.34 16.07 -13.31
N ASP A 53 -24.08 15.26 -12.57
CA ASP A 53 -25.53 15.40 -12.37
C ASP A 53 -25.88 16.77 -11.76
N GLU A 54 -25.07 17.25 -10.83
CA GLU A 54 -25.22 18.56 -10.17
C GLU A 54 -24.69 19.73 -11.00
N GLY A 55 -24.04 19.47 -12.15
CA GLY A 55 -23.38 20.50 -12.96
C GLY A 55 -22.18 21.17 -12.27
N ASN A 56 -21.63 20.55 -11.23
CA ASN A 56 -20.54 21.09 -10.43
C ASN A 56 -19.17 20.83 -11.06
N ARG A 57 -18.80 21.71 -12.00
CA ARG A 57 -17.53 21.62 -12.75
C ARG A 57 -16.29 21.61 -11.85
N LYS A 58 -16.31 22.34 -10.73
CA LYS A 58 -15.15 22.40 -9.82
C LYS A 58 -14.92 21.03 -9.18
N SER A 59 -15.96 20.45 -8.59
CA SER A 59 -15.89 19.12 -7.98
C SER A 59 -15.53 18.05 -9.01
N PHE A 60 -16.07 18.13 -10.23
CA PHE A 60 -15.70 17.22 -11.32
C PHE A 60 -14.18 17.24 -11.61
N ILE A 61 -13.58 18.43 -11.76
CA ILE A 61 -12.16 18.57 -12.07
C ILE A 61 -11.30 18.04 -10.91
N GLU A 62 -11.63 18.40 -9.67
CA GLU A 62 -10.89 17.97 -8.49
C GLU A 62 -10.95 16.44 -8.30
N LEU A 63 -12.14 15.84 -8.43
CA LEU A 63 -12.34 14.40 -8.29
C LEU A 63 -11.68 13.62 -9.44
N SER A 64 -11.72 14.15 -10.67
CA SER A 64 -11.03 13.56 -11.82
C SER A 64 -9.51 13.59 -11.63
N SER A 65 -8.95 14.65 -11.07
CA SER A 65 -7.52 14.71 -10.73
C SER A 65 -7.15 13.64 -9.71
N LYS A 66 -7.95 13.49 -8.65
CA LYS A 66 -7.75 12.45 -7.61
C LYS A 66 -7.82 11.04 -8.20
N LEU A 67 -8.75 10.79 -9.12
CA LEU A 67 -8.85 9.51 -9.82
C LEU A 67 -7.58 9.21 -10.64
N ASN A 68 -7.07 10.20 -11.37
CA ASN A 68 -5.83 10.07 -12.13
C ASN A 68 -4.61 9.80 -11.24
N GLU A 69 -4.52 10.47 -10.09
CA GLU A 69 -3.46 10.22 -9.10
C GLU A 69 -3.56 8.82 -8.50
N LEU A 70 -4.78 8.37 -8.18
CA LEU A 70 -5.03 7.02 -7.70
C LEU A 70 -4.57 5.99 -8.73
N GLU A 71 -4.94 6.14 -9.99
CA GLU A 71 -4.51 5.21 -11.05
C GLU A 71 -2.99 5.20 -11.23
N LYS A 72 -2.31 6.34 -11.10
CA LYS A 72 -0.84 6.40 -11.19
C LYS A 72 -0.15 5.66 -10.03
N LYS A 73 -0.70 5.76 -8.81
CA LYS A 73 -0.13 5.09 -7.63
C LYS A 73 -0.19 3.56 -7.72
N PHE A 74 -1.17 3.02 -8.44
CA PHE A 74 -1.39 1.57 -8.55
C PHE A 74 -0.92 0.96 -9.89
N LYS A 75 -0.65 1.79 -10.92
CA LYS A 75 -0.03 1.34 -12.18
C LYS A 75 1.51 1.43 -12.21
N ALA A 76 2.14 1.99 -11.17
CA ALA A 76 3.59 2.08 -11.02
C ALA A 76 4.18 0.83 -10.39
#